data_AF-A0AAE3IEJ7-F1
#
_entry.id   AF-A0AAE3IEJ7-F1
#
_cell.length_a   1.000
_cell.length_b   1.000
_cell.length_c   1.000
_cell.angle_alpha   90.00
_cell.angle_beta   90.00
_cell.angle_gamma   90.00
#
_symmetry.space_group_name_H-M   'P 1'
#
loop_
_entity.id
_entity.type
_entity.pdbx_description
1 polymer ?
#
loop_
_entity_poly.entity_id
_entity_poly.type
_entity_poly.pdbx_seq_one_letter_code
_entity_poly.pdbx_strand_id
1 'polypeptide(L)'
;MSHSRVPTIAEAGRAALGLVYAGGALVHLQFWLTNHGVYAEITPFIRFEWYESAWIEFVVPNLGVLLPLLAVFEIAVALALFSGRYARWGLSLGAAFNIAIAPLGFWWPANVALAALHLALLRFEYADSTTDVVKRRLAT
;
A
#
# COMPACT_ATOMS: atom_id res chain seq x y z
N MET A 1 18.17 16.64 -21.16
CA MET A 1 16.87 15.95 -21.27
C MET A 1 15.87 16.76 -20.45
N SER A 2 14.75 17.17 -21.05
CA SER A 2 13.73 17.94 -20.33
C SER A 2 13.08 17.03 -19.28
N HIS A 3 13.30 17.29 -17.99
CA HIS A 3 12.51 16.67 -16.93
C HIS A 3 11.07 17.18 -17.10
N SER A 4 10.24 16.41 -17.81
CA SER A 4 8.82 16.68 -17.88
C SER A 4 8.27 16.69 -16.45
N ARG A 5 7.72 17.82 -16.01
CA ARG A 5 7.12 17.92 -14.69
C ARG A 5 6.06 16.82 -14.57
N VAL A 6 6.13 16.05 -13.49
CA VAL A 6 5.12 15.06 -13.15
C VAL A 6 3.73 15.73 -13.17
N PRO A 7 2.74 15.18 -13.87
CA PRO A 7 1.40 15.75 -13.89
C PRO A 7 0.83 15.86 -12.47
N THR A 8 0.12 16.95 -12.18
CA THR A 8 -0.47 17.19 -10.86
C THR A 8 -1.30 16.01 -10.35
N ILE A 9 -2.07 15.37 -11.24
CA ILE A 9 -2.89 14.22 -10.90
C ILE A 9 -2.07 12.98 -10.52
N ALA A 10 -0.91 12.79 -11.15
CA ALA A 10 -0.01 11.68 -10.84
C ALA A 10 0.68 11.88 -9.48
N GLU A 11 1.03 13.12 -9.16
CA GLU A 11 1.55 13.46 -7.83
C GLU A 11 0.48 13.33 -6.75
N ALA A 12 -0.74 13.81 -7.01
CA ALA A 12 -1.86 13.65 -6.09
C ALA A 12 -2.17 12.16 -5.86
N GLY A 13 -2.16 11.33 -6.91
CA GLY A 13 -2.33 9.89 -6.80
C GLY A 13 -1.26 9.22 -5.95
N ARG A 14 0.02 9.56 -6.17
CA ARG A 14 1.14 9.06 -5.36
C ARG A 14 0.99 9.45 -3.89
N ALA A 15 0.67 10.72 -3.61
CA ALA A 15 0.47 11.21 -2.25
C ALA A 15 -0.74 10.53 -1.57
N ALA A 16 -1.85 10.35 -2.28
CA ALA A 16 -3.03 9.66 -1.77
C ALA A 16 -2.72 8.20 -1.42
N LEU A 17 -2.00 7.47 -2.28
CA LEU A 17 -1.53 6.12 -1.96
C LEU A 17 -0.64 6.11 -0.71
N GLY A 18 0.30 7.05 -0.60
CA GLY A 18 1.15 7.19 0.59
C GLY A 18 0.32 7.38 1.88
N LEU A 19 -0.73 8.20 1.82
CA LEU A 19 -1.64 8.39 2.95
C LEU A 19 -2.46 7.13 3.27
N VAL A 20 -2.91 6.39 2.26
CA VAL A 20 -3.61 5.11 2.44
C VAL A 20 -2.72 4.11 3.18
N TYR A 21 -1.46 3.96 2.77
CA TYR A 21 -0.52 3.07 3.47
C TYR A 21 -0.18 3.56 4.88
N ALA A 22 0.00 4.86 5.09
CA ALA A 22 0.24 5.40 6.43
C ALA A 22 -0.97 5.15 7.34
N GLY A 23 -2.19 5.36 6.84
CA GLY A 23 -3.43 5.07 7.57
C GLY A 23 -3.62 3.59 7.84
N GLY A 24 -3.39 2.73 6.85
CA GLY A 24 -3.40 1.27 6.98
C GLY A 24 -2.46 0.81 8.09
N ALA A 25 -1.23 1.34 8.13
CA ALA A 25 -0.26 0.95 9.14
C ALA A 25 -0.74 1.25 10.56
N LEU A 26 -1.37 2.42 10.75
CA LEU A 26 -1.96 2.79 12.04
C LEU A 26 -3.10 1.83 12.42
N VAL A 27 -3.96 1.46 11.46
CA VAL A 27 -5.03 0.48 11.68
C VAL A 27 -4.45 -0.89 12.05
N HIS A 28 -3.43 -1.37 11.35
CA HIS A 28 -2.77 -2.65 11.64
C HIS A 28 -2.09 -2.66 13.00
N LEU A 29 -1.42 -1.58 13.40
CA LEU A 29 -0.84 -1.44 14.74
C LEU A 29 -1.93 -1.41 15.81
N GLN A 30 -3.03 -0.68 15.57
CA GLN A 30 -4.16 -0.66 16.49
C GLN A 30 -4.75 -2.06 16.67
N PHE A 31 -5.00 -2.80 15.58
CA PHE A 31 -5.47 -4.18 15.65
C PHE A 31 -4.48 -5.09 16.37
N TRP A 32 -3.19 -4.97 16.10
CA TRP A 32 -2.18 -5.74 16.82
C TRP A 32 -2.25 -5.52 18.34
N LEU A 33 -2.47 -4.27 18.78
CA LEU A 33 -2.56 -3.91 20.20
C LEU A 33 -3.90 -4.28 20.87
N THR A 34 -4.99 -4.38 20.10
CA THR A 34 -6.36 -4.46 20.67
C THR A 34 -7.09 -5.76 20.34
N ASN A 35 -6.91 -6.29 19.13
CA ASN A 35 -7.50 -7.55 18.68
C ASN A 35 -6.70 -8.10 17.49
N HIS A 36 -5.59 -8.79 17.79
CA HIS A 36 -4.75 -9.35 16.73
C HIS A 36 -5.42 -10.50 15.94
N GLY A 37 -6.59 -10.99 16.40
CA GLY A 37 -7.35 -12.04 15.75
C GLY A 37 -8.36 -11.54 14.72
N VAL A 38 -8.54 -10.22 14.57
CA VAL A 38 -9.58 -9.63 13.71
C VAL A 38 -9.54 -10.14 12.26
N TYR A 39 -8.34 -10.44 11.74
CA TYR A 39 -8.17 -10.93 10.38
C TYR A 39 -8.61 -12.39 10.17
N ALA A 40 -8.80 -13.17 11.24
CA ALA A 40 -9.40 -14.50 11.13
C ALA A 40 -10.85 -14.44 10.62
N GLU A 41 -11.56 -13.33 10.88
CA GLU A 41 -12.93 -13.09 10.43
C GLU A 41 -13.05 -12.93 8.90
N ILE A 42 -11.92 -12.74 8.20
CA ILE A 42 -11.89 -12.63 6.74
C ILE A 42 -12.04 -14.00 6.06
N THR A 43 -11.66 -15.08 6.74
CA THR A 43 -11.60 -16.45 6.16
C THR A 43 -12.84 -16.83 5.34
N PRO A 44 -14.09 -16.62 5.81
CA PRO A 44 -15.30 -17.00 5.06
C PRO A 44 -15.50 -16.22 3.74
N PHE A 45 -14.79 -15.11 3.54
CA PHE A 45 -14.89 -14.31 2.32
C PHE A 45 -13.85 -14.69 1.27
N ILE A 46 -12.82 -15.46 1.64
CA ILE A 46 -11.77 -15.89 0.71
C ILE A 46 -12.39 -16.85 -0.31
N ARG A 47 -12.24 -16.53 -1.61
CA ARG A 47 -12.93 -17.27 -2.68
C ARG A 47 -12.06 -18.35 -3.34
N PHE A 48 -10.80 -18.41 -2.98
CA PHE A 48 -9.82 -19.30 -3.62
C PHE A 48 -9.30 -20.28 -2.57
N GLU A 49 -9.61 -21.57 -2.73
CA GLU A 49 -9.30 -22.63 -1.76
C GLU A 49 -7.81 -22.69 -1.38
N TRP A 50 -6.92 -22.50 -2.37
CA TRP A 50 -5.48 -22.48 -2.13
C TRP A 50 -5.03 -21.29 -1.25
N TYR A 51 -5.71 -20.14 -1.40
CA TYR A 51 -5.41 -18.94 -0.61
C TYR A 51 -6.03 -19.05 0.78
N GLU A 52 -7.23 -19.62 0.88
CA GLU A 52 -7.89 -19.91 2.15
C GLU A 52 -7.05 -20.87 3.00
N SER A 53 -6.52 -21.94 2.39
CA SER A 53 -5.63 -22.89 3.07
C SER A 53 -4.37 -22.19 3.59
N ALA A 54 -3.68 -21.41 2.75
CA ALA A 54 -2.53 -20.61 3.18
C ALA A 54 -2.89 -19.61 4.28
N TRP A 55 -4.09 -19.01 4.23
CA TRP A 55 -4.56 -18.08 5.24
C TRP A 55 -4.76 -18.77 6.60
N ILE A 56 -5.47 -19.90 6.62
CA ILE A 56 -5.79 -20.65 7.84
C ILE A 56 -4.54 -21.30 8.43
N GLU A 57 -3.68 -21.87 7.59
CA GLU A 57 -2.53 -22.66 8.05
C GLU A 57 -1.32 -21.79 8.41
N PHE A 58 -1.15 -20.64 7.74
CA PHE A 58 0.01 -19.77 7.94
C PHE A 58 -0.36 -18.40 8.49
N VAL A 59 -1.34 -17.69 7.93
CA VAL A 59 -1.60 -16.31 8.34
C VAL A 59 -2.23 -16.24 9.73
N VAL A 60 -3.38 -16.90 9.93
CA VAL A 60 -4.16 -16.86 11.17
C VAL A 60 -3.33 -17.23 12.42
N PRO A 61 -2.54 -18.33 12.42
CA PRO A 61 -1.75 -18.71 13.59
C PRO A 61 -0.61 -17.74 13.90
N ASN A 62 -0.17 -16.94 12.91
CA ASN A 62 0.99 -16.07 13.01
C ASN A 62 0.62 -14.57 13.06
N LEU A 63 -0.66 -14.20 13.19
CA LEU A 63 -1.10 -12.80 13.18
C LEU A 63 -0.42 -11.91 14.23
N GLY A 64 -0.05 -12.47 15.39
CA GLY A 64 0.69 -11.74 16.43
C GLY A 64 2.05 -11.19 15.96
N VAL A 65 2.66 -11.80 14.93
CA VAL A 65 3.92 -11.36 14.31
C VAL A 65 3.67 -10.73 12.94
N LEU A 66 2.75 -11.29 12.14
CA LEU A 66 2.50 -10.80 10.79
C LEU A 66 1.85 -9.41 10.76
N LEU A 67 1.01 -9.06 11.74
CA LEU A 67 0.40 -7.73 11.79
C LEU A 67 1.39 -6.57 12.00
N PRO A 68 2.31 -6.62 12.99
CA PRO A 68 3.29 -5.56 13.14
C PRO A 68 4.27 -5.54 11.97
N LEU A 69 4.62 -6.69 11.38
CA LEU A 69 5.43 -6.74 10.16
C LEU A 69 4.72 -6.08 8.97
N LEU A 70 3.42 -6.32 8.81
CA LEU A 70 2.59 -5.66 7.81
C LEU A 70 2.58 -4.14 8.03
N ALA A 71 2.37 -3.68 9.26
CA ALA A 71 2.43 -2.26 9.57
C ALA A 71 3.79 -1.63 9.24
N VAL A 72 4.91 -2.30 9.56
CA VAL A 72 6.26 -1.85 9.21
C VAL A 72 6.44 -1.78 7.69
N PHE A 73 5.95 -2.77 6.96
CA PHE A 73 5.94 -2.77 5.50
C PHE A 73 5.17 -1.56 4.95
N GLU A 74 3.95 -1.32 5.43
CA GLU A 74 3.13 -0.20 4.96
C GLU A 74 3.74 1.16 5.30
N ILE A 75 4.36 1.31 6.47
CA ILE A 75 5.14 2.51 6.82
C ILE A 75 6.27 2.71 5.82
N ALA A 76 7.03 1.67 5.51
CA ALA A 76 8.13 1.74 4.55
C ALA A 76 7.64 2.14 3.15
N VAL A 77 6.51 1.58 2.71
CA VAL A 77 5.87 1.95 1.43
C VAL A 77 5.41 3.41 1.47
N ALA A 78 4.73 3.86 2.52
CA ALA A 78 4.28 5.24 2.66
C ALA A 78 5.45 6.23 2.59
N LEU A 79 6.52 5.98 3.35
CA LEU A 79 7.73 6.81 3.34
C LEU A 79 8.40 6.82 1.97
N ALA A 80 8.49 5.66 1.31
CA ALA A 80 9.02 5.58 -0.05
C ALA A 80 8.15 6.35 -1.04
N LEU A 81 6.82 6.29 -0.92
CA LEU A 81 5.87 7.00 -1.75
C LEU A 81 5.90 8.51 -1.53
N PHE A 82 6.14 9.01 -0.32
CA PHE A 82 6.33 10.45 -0.06
C PHE A 82 7.71 10.95 -0.47
N SER A 83 8.70 10.06 -0.50
CA SER A 83 10.02 10.33 -1.06
C SER A 83 9.94 10.50 -2.58
N GLY A 84 10.63 11.49 -3.14
CA GLY A 84 10.84 11.53 -4.60
C GLY A 84 11.74 10.37 -5.03
N ARG A 85 12.94 10.30 -4.46
CA ARG A 85 13.99 9.30 -4.78
C ARG A 85 13.52 7.85 -4.72
N TYR A 86 12.68 7.50 -3.75
CA TYR A 86 12.22 6.13 -3.53
C TYR A 86 10.79 5.85 -4.00
N ALA A 87 10.14 6.81 -4.66
CA ALA A 87 8.75 6.68 -5.10
C ALA A 87 8.51 5.41 -5.93
N ARG A 88 9.45 5.08 -6.83
CA ARG A 88 9.36 3.89 -7.69
C ARG A 88 9.37 2.59 -6.88
N TRP A 89 10.18 2.52 -5.82
CA TRP A 89 10.19 1.37 -4.92
C TRP A 89 8.88 1.25 -4.16
N GLY A 90 8.37 2.36 -3.61
CA GLY A 90 7.05 2.39 -2.95
C GLY A 90 5.94 1.94 -3.90
N LEU A 91 5.96 2.42 -5.15
CA LEU A 91 4.99 2.05 -6.18
C LEU A 91 5.08 0.55 -6.54
N SER A 92 6.28 0.02 -6.76
CA SER A 92 6.47 -1.40 -7.09
C SER A 92 6.06 -2.32 -5.94
N LEU A 93 6.46 -1.99 -4.70
CA LEU A 93 6.09 -2.77 -3.51
C LEU A 93 4.58 -2.72 -3.27
N GLY A 94 3.97 -1.55 -3.40
CA GLY A 94 2.52 -1.40 -3.25
C GLY A 94 1.74 -2.16 -4.32
N ALA A 95 2.22 -2.18 -5.57
CA ALA A 95 1.64 -3.00 -6.64
C ALA A 95 1.72 -4.49 -6.30
N ALA A 96 2.90 -4.97 -5.92
CA ALA A 96 3.12 -6.38 -5.58
C ALA A 96 2.27 -6.82 -4.39
N PHE A 97 2.18 -5.98 -3.35
CA PHE A 97 1.34 -6.24 -2.20
C PHE A 97 -0.13 -6.38 -2.57
N ASN A 98 -0.68 -5.41 -3.30
CA ASN A 98 -2.08 -5.44 -3.75
C ASN A 98 -2.39 -6.67 -4.62
N ILE A 99 -1.45 -7.12 -5.46
CA ILE A 99 -1.59 -8.36 -6.21
C ILE A 99 -1.63 -9.57 -5.27
N ALA A 100 -0.73 -9.63 -4.28
CA ALA A 100 -0.65 -10.74 -3.32
C ALA A 100 -1.90 -10.85 -2.42
N ILE A 101 -2.55 -9.73 -2.11
CA ILE A 101 -3.80 -9.71 -1.32
C ILE A 101 -5.06 -9.66 -2.18
N ALA A 102 -4.96 -9.63 -3.51
CA ALA A 102 -6.13 -9.68 -4.38
C ALA A 102 -7.00 -10.91 -4.11
N PRO A 103 -6.48 -12.13 -3.87
CA PRO A 103 -7.30 -13.30 -3.62
C PRO A 103 -8.10 -13.29 -2.29
N LEU A 104 -7.95 -12.26 -1.46
CA LEU A 104 -8.51 -12.13 -0.10
C LEU A 104 -10.04 -11.89 -0.05
N GLY A 105 -10.76 -12.27 -1.11
CA GLY A 105 -12.21 -12.37 -1.11
C GLY A 105 -12.94 -11.30 -1.90
N PHE A 106 -14.04 -10.77 -1.36
CA PHE A 106 -14.93 -9.81 -2.04
C PHE A 106 -14.21 -8.57 -2.59
N TRP A 107 -13.15 -8.13 -1.90
CA TRP A 107 -12.38 -6.93 -2.24
C TRP A 107 -11.36 -7.12 -3.36
N TRP A 108 -11.26 -8.30 -3.96
CA TRP A 108 -10.30 -8.60 -5.03
C TRP A 108 -10.28 -7.57 -6.18
N PRO A 109 -11.41 -6.99 -6.66
CA PRO A 109 -11.35 -6.01 -7.74
C PRO A 109 -10.69 -4.69 -7.31
N ALA A 110 -10.90 -4.29 -6.05
CA ALA A 110 -10.30 -3.08 -5.50
C ALA A 110 -8.78 -3.22 -5.41
N ASN A 111 -8.30 -4.37 -4.92
CA ASN A 111 -6.87 -4.68 -4.86
C ASN A 111 -6.23 -4.69 -6.26
N VAL A 112 -6.89 -5.30 -7.26
CA VAL A 112 -6.41 -5.27 -8.65
C VAL A 112 -6.37 -3.84 -9.21
N ALA A 113 -7.40 -3.03 -8.95
CA ALA A 113 -7.45 -1.64 -9.38
C ALA A 113 -6.35 -0.79 -8.72
N LEU A 114 -6.09 -0.99 -7.43
CA LEU A 114 -4.99 -0.35 -6.71
C LEU A 114 -3.64 -0.77 -7.30
N ALA A 115 -3.42 -2.06 -7.55
CA ALA A 115 -2.20 -2.53 -8.21
C ALA A 115 -2.01 -1.87 -9.58
N ALA A 116 -3.06 -1.81 -10.40
CA ALA A 116 -3.03 -1.15 -11.70
C ALA A 116 -2.70 0.35 -11.57
N LEU A 117 -3.24 1.04 -10.56
CA LEU A 117 -2.92 2.44 -10.28
C LEU A 117 -1.44 2.61 -9.94
N HIS A 118 -0.87 1.76 -9.09
CA HIS A 118 0.56 1.79 -8.78
C HIS A 118 1.41 1.62 -10.04
N LEU A 119 1.09 0.61 -10.87
CA LEU A 119 1.78 0.35 -12.13
C LEU A 119 1.64 1.52 -13.12
N ALA A 120 0.46 2.14 -13.20
CA ALA A 120 0.22 3.30 -14.05
C ALA A 120 1.05 4.52 -13.60
N LEU A 121 1.29 4.67 -12.29
CA LEU A 121 2.12 5.76 -11.75
C LEU A 121 3.64 5.51 -11.94
N LEU A 122 4.07 4.26 -12.10
CA LEU A 122 5.48 3.92 -12.38
C LEU A 122 6.02 4.50 -13.70
N ARG A 123 5.15 4.97 -14.59
CA ARG A 123 5.58 5.63 -15.84
C ARG A 123 6.17 7.03 -15.63
N PHE A 124 6.05 7.59 -14.42
CA PHE A 124 6.56 8.92 -14.09
C PHE A 124 7.87 8.84 -13.28
N GLU A 125 8.71 9.85 -13.47
CA GLU A 125 9.93 10.05 -12.68
C GLU A 125 9.69 11.10 -11.60
N TYR A 126 9.79 10.68 -10.35
CA TYR A 126 9.57 11.55 -9.19
C TYR A 126 10.92 11.99 -8.64
N ALA A 127 11.30 13.25 -8.86
CA ALA A 127 12.54 13.81 -8.29
C ALA A 127 12.28 14.44 -6.92
N ASP A 128 11.15 15.15 -6.79
CA ASP A 128 10.80 15.91 -5.59
C ASP A 128 10.03 15.07 -4.57
N SER A 129 10.26 15.34 -3.29
CA SER A 129 9.37 14.85 -2.23
C SER A 129 7.99 15.51 -2.33
N THR A 130 6.94 14.83 -1.85
CA THR A 130 5.59 15.41 -1.82
C THR A 130 5.55 16.72 -1.03
N THR A 131 6.35 16.85 0.04
CA THR A 131 6.45 18.11 0.80
C THR A 131 7.07 19.24 0.01
N ASP A 132 8.07 18.97 -0.82
CA ASP A 132 8.71 20.01 -1.65
C ASP A 132 7.76 20.48 -2.76
N VAL A 133 6.96 19.56 -3.31
CA VAL A 133 5.91 19.92 -4.28
C VAL A 133 4.87 20.82 -3.61
N VAL A 134 4.38 20.47 -2.41
CA VAL A 134 3.39 21.26 -1.68
C VAL A 134 3.92 22.66 -1.37
N LYS A 135 5.13 22.77 -0.79
CA LYS A 135 5.75 24.08 -0.48
C LYS A 135 5.85 24.97 -1.71
N ARG A 136 6.28 24.42 -2.84
CA ARG A 136 6.43 25.16 -4.10
C ARG A 136 5.09 25.72 -4.59
N ARG A 137 4.02 24.93 -4.47
CA ARG A 137 2.67 25.34 -4.88
C ARG A 137 2.06 26.40 -3.98
N LEU A 138 2.31 26.33 -2.67
CA LEU A 138 1.85 27.35 -1.72
C LEU A 138 2.59 28.68 -1.89
N ALA A 139 3.77 28.67 -2.50
CA ALA A 139 4.56 29.86 -2.79
C ALA A 139 4.26 30.48 -4.17
N THR A 140 3.34 29.90 -4.96
CA THR A 140 2.91 30.42 -6.28
C THR A 140 1.52 31.03 -6.18
#